data_AF-A0A1I3MZ52-F1
#
_entry.id   AF-A0A1I3MZ52-F1
#
_cell.length_a   1.000
_cell.length_b   1.000
_cell.length_c   1.000
_cell.angle_alpha   90.00
_cell.angle_beta   90.00
_cell.angle_gamma   90.00
#
_symmetry.space_group_name_H-M   'P 1'
#
loop_
_entity.id
_entity.type
_entity.pdbx_description
1 polymer ?
#
loop_
_entity_poly.entity_id
_entity_poly.type
_entity_poly.pdbx_seq_one_letter_code
_entity_poly.pdbx_strand_id
1 'polypeptide(L)'
;MISTPEQAEEFVRWAKFAPRGRRGLNNWGHDGKFSLTPVAEFCRQANEKTFVAIQIETVSAVECCEEIASIEGVDHLFIGPADLSQAYGVTGQMSHPLLLAAIARVSRACAAYNKTFGAVSFAPEQAASFLEQGCRLISITSDVHTFQHGITAVKDKFHELFADQQMC
;
A
#
# COMPACT_ATOMS: atom_id res chain seq x y z
N MET A 1 -3.75 0.09 11.62
CA MET A 1 -4.16 1.24 10.80
C MET A 1 -3.48 2.48 11.37
N ILE A 2 -2.72 3.20 10.56
CA ILE A 2 -2.01 4.42 10.97
C ILE A 2 -2.94 5.60 10.70
N SER A 3 -3.10 6.45 11.70
CA SER A 3 -4.03 7.58 11.69
C SER A 3 -3.37 8.89 12.12
N THR A 4 -2.14 8.84 12.65
CA THR A 4 -1.38 10.01 13.11
C THR A 4 0.11 9.90 12.74
N PRO A 5 0.86 11.02 12.70
CA PRO A 5 2.30 11.01 12.45
C PRO A 5 3.09 10.23 13.50
N GLU A 6 2.68 10.25 14.76
CA GLU A 6 3.34 9.54 15.85
C GLU A 6 3.29 8.03 15.66
N GLN A 7 2.15 7.51 15.18
CA GLN A 7 1.99 6.10 14.85
C GLN A 7 2.88 5.69 13.68
N ALA A 8 3.03 6.57 12.67
CA ALA A 8 3.93 6.35 11.55
C ALA A 8 5.41 6.35 12.02
N GLU A 9 5.82 7.30 12.85
CA GLU A 9 7.17 7.35 13.41
C GLU A 9 7.45 6.12 14.29
N GLU A 10 6.49 5.70 15.11
CA GLU A 10 6.61 4.49 15.91
C GLU A 10 6.80 3.23 15.04
N PHE A 11 6.06 3.13 13.93
CA PHE A 11 6.24 2.05 12.97
C PHE A 11 7.64 2.05 12.34
N VAL A 12 8.16 3.22 11.92
CA VAL A 12 9.54 3.34 11.41
C VAL A 12 10.54 2.87 12.47
N ARG A 13 10.36 3.28 13.72
CA ARG A 13 11.24 2.85 14.82
C ARG A 13 11.19 1.35 15.06
N TRP A 14 10.07 0.67 14.81
CA TRP A 14 10.03 -0.80 14.87
C TRP A 14 10.71 -1.46 13.67
N ALA A 15 10.69 -0.84 12.50
CA ALA A 15 11.30 -1.37 11.28
C ALA A 15 12.84 -1.23 11.25
N LYS A 16 13.40 -0.19 11.88
CA LYS A 16 14.83 0.13 11.81
C LYS A 16 15.59 -0.28 13.08
N PHE A 17 16.85 -0.69 12.93
CA PHE A 17 17.82 -0.88 14.01
C PHE A 17 18.32 0.46 14.56
N ALA A 18 18.95 0.43 15.74
CA ALA A 18 19.61 1.60 16.33
C ALA A 18 20.68 2.19 15.37
N PRO A 19 20.89 3.53 15.36
CA PRO A 19 20.24 4.53 16.22
C PRO A 19 18.88 5.02 15.70
N ARG A 20 18.51 4.77 14.44
CA ARG A 20 17.24 5.27 13.85
C ARG A 20 16.02 4.66 14.52
N GLY A 21 16.09 3.39 14.91
CA GLY A 21 14.97 2.67 15.53
C GLY A 21 15.38 1.77 16.68
N ARG A 22 14.50 0.82 16.98
CA ARG A 22 14.56 -0.12 18.12
C ARG A 22 14.18 -1.54 17.72
N ARG A 23 14.35 -1.91 16.44
CA ARG A 23 14.20 -3.30 15.97
C ARG A 23 15.10 -4.24 16.79
N GLY A 24 14.54 -5.34 17.27
CA GLY A 24 15.30 -6.37 18.00
C GLY A 24 16.33 -7.05 17.10
N LEU A 25 17.56 -7.18 17.59
CA LEU A 25 18.68 -7.72 16.83
C LEU A 25 18.74 -9.25 16.87
N ASN A 26 18.50 -9.87 15.72
CA ASN A 26 18.75 -11.29 15.46
C ASN A 26 19.13 -11.46 13.98
N ASN A 27 20.37 -11.89 13.70
CA ASN A 27 20.86 -12.14 12.33
C ASN A 27 20.98 -13.64 11.99
N TRP A 28 20.37 -14.52 12.80
CA TRP A 28 20.45 -15.98 12.60
C TRP A 28 19.47 -16.48 11.54
N GLY A 29 18.52 -15.64 11.13
CA GLY A 29 17.52 -15.95 10.12
C GLY A 29 18.04 -15.86 8.68
N HIS A 30 17.14 -16.10 7.74
CA HIS A 30 17.40 -15.98 6.30
C HIS A 30 17.88 -14.57 5.90
N ASP A 31 17.35 -13.53 6.53
CA ASP A 31 17.71 -12.12 6.28
C ASP A 31 19.16 -11.79 6.67
N GLY A 32 19.69 -12.46 7.70
CA GLY A 32 21.11 -12.41 8.07
C GLY A 32 21.99 -13.45 7.36
N LYS A 33 21.43 -14.22 6.42
CA LYS A 33 22.06 -15.38 5.77
C LYS A 33 22.55 -16.43 6.77
N PHE A 34 21.73 -16.77 7.75
CA PHE A 34 22.07 -17.77 8.79
C PHE A 34 23.39 -17.44 9.51
N SER A 35 23.50 -16.20 10.01
CA SER A 35 24.70 -15.66 10.69
C SER A 35 25.95 -15.51 9.80
N LEU A 36 25.87 -15.73 8.48
CA LEU A 36 27.00 -15.52 7.57
C LEU A 36 27.28 -14.04 7.27
N THR A 37 26.32 -13.15 7.55
CA THR A 37 26.52 -11.70 7.41
C THR A 37 27.01 -11.12 8.74
N PRO A 38 28.14 -10.38 8.77
CA PRO A 38 28.57 -9.68 9.98
C PRO A 38 27.46 -8.80 10.54
N VAL A 39 27.24 -8.86 11.86
CA VAL A 39 26.08 -8.25 12.54
C VAL A 39 25.94 -6.76 12.22
N ALA A 40 27.03 -5.99 12.29
CA ALA A 40 27.01 -4.56 11.98
C ALA A 40 26.60 -4.27 10.53
N GLU A 41 27.09 -5.09 9.60
CA GLU A 41 26.78 -4.97 8.18
C GLU A 41 25.33 -5.34 7.90
N PHE A 42 24.81 -6.39 8.55
CA PHE A 42 23.39 -6.74 8.50
C PHE A 42 22.50 -5.59 8.98
N CYS A 43 22.80 -4.99 10.14
CA CYS A 43 22.03 -3.86 10.67
C CYS A 43 22.03 -2.67 9.71
N ARG A 44 23.21 -2.32 9.19
CA ARG A 44 23.38 -1.21 8.23
C ARG A 44 22.58 -1.46 6.95
N GLN A 45 22.76 -2.63 6.33
CA GLN A 45 22.03 -2.99 5.11
C GLN A 45 20.53 -3.06 5.33
N ALA A 46 20.06 -3.61 6.46
CA ALA A 46 18.64 -3.66 6.76
C ALA A 46 18.06 -2.25 6.93
N ASN A 47 18.75 -1.34 7.61
CA ASN A 47 18.30 0.04 7.74
C ASN A 47 18.20 0.75 6.39
N GLU A 48 19.14 0.52 5.49
CA GLU A 48 19.16 1.12 4.14
C GLU A 48 18.13 0.49 3.19
N LYS A 49 17.90 -0.82 3.28
CA LYS A 49 17.15 -1.58 2.27
C LYS A 49 15.73 -1.94 2.68
N THR A 50 15.38 -1.87 3.96
CA THR A 50 14.00 -2.09 4.40
C THR A 50 13.14 -0.92 3.93
N PHE A 51 12.31 -1.18 2.93
CA PHE A 51 11.30 -0.26 2.41
C PHE A 51 10.10 -0.16 3.36
N VAL A 52 9.71 1.05 3.71
CA VAL A 52 8.61 1.36 4.62
C VAL A 52 7.55 2.16 3.87
N ALA A 53 6.39 1.54 3.67
CA ALA A 53 5.20 2.20 3.14
C ALA A 53 4.15 2.39 4.24
N ILE A 54 3.59 3.59 4.36
CA ILE A 54 2.48 3.87 5.28
C ILE A 54 1.18 3.87 4.50
N GLN A 55 0.23 3.04 4.93
CA GLN A 55 -1.09 3.00 4.33
C GLN A 55 -1.93 4.18 4.82
N ILE A 56 -2.43 4.99 3.89
CA ILE A 56 -3.32 6.13 4.09
C ILE A 56 -4.73 5.70 3.73
N GLU A 57 -5.51 5.36 4.76
CA GLU A 57 -6.85 4.79 4.60
C GLU A 57 -7.87 5.29 5.65
N THR A 58 -7.47 6.27 6.45
CA THR A 58 -8.36 6.97 7.38
C THR A 58 -8.44 8.45 7.03
N VAL A 59 -9.52 9.11 7.44
CA VAL A 59 -9.70 10.55 7.24
C VAL A 59 -8.54 11.33 7.89
N SER A 60 -8.18 11.00 9.14
CA SER A 60 -7.09 11.68 9.85
C SER A 60 -5.72 11.44 9.21
N ALA A 61 -5.45 10.25 8.66
CA ALA A 61 -4.21 10.01 7.93
C ALA A 61 -4.12 10.85 6.64
N VAL A 62 -5.23 11.13 5.97
CA VAL A 62 -5.26 12.06 4.83
C VAL A 62 -5.01 13.50 5.29
N GLU A 63 -5.57 13.89 6.44
CA GLU A 63 -5.41 15.25 6.99
C GLU A 63 -3.98 15.59 7.41
N CYS A 64 -3.22 14.59 7.89
CA CYS A 64 -1.82 14.74 8.30
C CYS A 64 -0.82 14.08 7.34
N CYS A 65 -1.22 13.78 6.09
CA CYS A 65 -0.38 13.01 5.17
C CYS A 65 0.95 13.71 4.83
N GLU A 66 1.00 15.05 4.85
CA GLU A 66 2.24 15.81 4.70
C GLU A 66 3.23 15.57 5.85
N GLU A 67 2.75 15.51 7.09
CA GLU A 67 3.59 15.21 8.26
C GLU A 67 4.10 13.77 8.20
N ILE A 68 3.22 12.81 7.88
CA ILE A 68 3.62 11.40 7.67
C ILE A 68 4.65 11.31 6.54
N ALA A 69 4.43 11.99 5.42
CA ALA A 69 5.35 12.04 4.30
C ALA A 69 6.68 12.73 4.65
N SER A 70 6.74 13.57 5.68
CA SER A 70 8.01 14.23 6.09
C SER A 70 8.93 13.33 6.91
N ILE A 71 8.40 12.24 7.49
CA ILE A 71 9.15 11.37 8.41
C ILE A 71 10.33 10.69 7.69
N GLU A 72 11.53 10.83 8.24
CA GLU A 72 12.72 10.13 7.76
C GLU A 72 12.52 8.61 7.89
N GLY A 73 12.72 7.85 6.81
CA GLY A 73 12.52 6.40 6.84
C GLY A 73 11.08 5.94 6.59
N VAL A 74 10.14 6.84 6.30
CA VAL A 74 8.97 6.55 5.47
C VAL A 74 9.38 6.73 4.02
N ASP A 75 9.33 5.67 3.21
CA ASP A 75 9.74 5.72 1.81
C ASP A 75 8.56 6.03 0.87
N HIS A 76 7.35 5.71 1.31
CA HIS A 76 6.18 5.69 0.44
C HIS A 76 4.87 5.85 1.22
N LEU A 77 3.88 6.47 0.60
CA LEU A 77 2.49 6.43 1.09
C LEU A 77 1.67 5.56 0.15
N PHE A 78 0.85 4.66 0.70
CA PHE A 78 -0.01 3.79 -0.08
C PHE A 78 -1.47 4.07 0.23
N ILE A 79 -2.30 4.38 -0.76
CA ILE A 79 -3.71 4.67 -0.54
C ILE A 79 -4.50 3.37 -0.57
N GLY A 80 -5.26 3.11 0.50
CA GLY A 80 -6.25 2.05 0.58
C GLY A 80 -7.64 2.57 0.23
N PRO A 81 -8.07 2.60 -1.06
CA PRO A 81 -9.29 3.30 -1.46
C PRO A 81 -10.57 2.63 -0.93
N ALA A 82 -10.56 1.31 -0.71
CA ALA A 82 -11.72 0.60 -0.18
C ALA A 82 -12.03 1.04 1.25
N ASP A 83 -11.07 0.95 2.16
CA ASP A 83 -11.21 1.38 3.56
C ASP A 83 -11.41 2.90 3.66
N LEU A 84 -10.71 3.68 2.83
CA LEU A 84 -10.90 5.13 2.79
C LEU A 84 -12.31 5.51 2.32
N SER A 85 -12.90 4.75 1.38
CA SER A 85 -14.28 4.97 0.93
C SER A 85 -15.28 4.75 2.06
N GLN A 86 -15.03 3.73 2.90
CA GLN A 86 -15.84 3.48 4.10
C GLN A 86 -15.67 4.61 5.11
N ALA A 87 -14.44 5.06 5.35
CA ALA A 87 -14.14 6.15 6.28
C ALA A 87 -14.81 7.47 5.87
N TYR A 88 -14.97 7.72 4.57
CA TYR A 88 -15.71 8.89 4.04
C TYR A 88 -17.22 8.70 3.92
N GLY A 89 -17.77 7.52 4.26
CA GLY A 89 -19.21 7.24 4.11
C GLY A 89 -19.67 7.04 2.67
N VAL A 90 -18.75 6.76 1.75
CA VAL A 90 -19.01 6.55 0.31
C VAL A 90 -18.54 5.16 -0.12
N THR A 91 -18.80 4.16 0.73
CA THR A 91 -18.35 2.77 0.59
C THR A 91 -18.52 2.24 -0.83
N GLY A 92 -17.41 1.78 -1.42
CA GLY A 92 -17.39 1.17 -2.75
C GLY A 92 -17.42 2.15 -3.92
N GLN A 93 -17.63 3.45 -3.68
CA GLN A 93 -17.69 4.46 -4.74
C GLN A 93 -16.28 4.94 -5.12
N MET A 94 -15.53 4.11 -5.86
CA MET A 94 -14.10 4.34 -6.15
C MET A 94 -13.78 5.57 -7.02
N SER A 95 -14.79 6.17 -7.64
CA SER A 95 -14.68 7.42 -8.40
C SER A 95 -15.27 8.62 -7.67
N HIS A 96 -15.64 8.48 -6.39
CA HIS A 96 -16.24 9.57 -5.63
C HIS A 96 -15.25 10.75 -5.46
N PRO A 97 -15.71 12.01 -5.60
CA PRO A 97 -14.82 13.19 -5.52
C PRO A 97 -13.97 13.26 -4.26
N LEU A 98 -14.47 12.79 -3.11
CA LEU A 98 -13.71 12.74 -1.85
C LEU A 98 -12.47 11.85 -1.96
N LEU A 99 -12.58 10.68 -2.59
CA LEU A 99 -11.44 9.78 -2.78
C LEU A 99 -10.43 10.36 -3.76
N LEU A 100 -10.90 10.92 -4.87
CA LEU A 100 -10.03 11.56 -5.86
C LEU A 100 -9.27 12.75 -5.25
N ALA A 101 -9.94 13.55 -4.42
CA ALA A 101 -9.32 14.65 -3.69
C ALA A 101 -8.27 14.16 -2.67
N ALA A 102 -8.55 13.08 -1.95
CA ALA A 102 -7.60 12.46 -1.03
C ALA A 102 -6.35 11.93 -1.78
N ILE A 103 -6.55 11.26 -2.91
CA ILE A 103 -5.45 10.79 -3.78
C ILE A 103 -4.58 11.93 -4.26
N ALA A 104 -5.20 13.00 -4.78
CA ALA A 104 -4.47 14.17 -5.23
C ALA A 104 -3.71 14.85 -4.09
N ARG A 105 -4.25 14.86 -2.86
CA ARG A 105 -3.56 15.39 -1.68
C ARG A 105 -2.33 14.57 -1.31
N VAL A 106 -2.49 13.24 -1.19
CA VAL A 106 -1.38 12.32 -0.88
C VAL A 106 -0.30 12.38 -1.95
N SER A 107 -0.67 12.45 -3.23
CA SER A 107 0.27 12.66 -4.34
C SER A 107 1.11 13.93 -4.13
N ARG A 108 0.47 15.08 -3.85
CA ARG A 108 1.17 16.35 -3.58
C ARG A 108 2.06 16.28 -2.34
N ALA A 109 1.59 15.64 -1.27
CA ALA A 109 2.35 15.45 -0.05
C ALA A 109 3.63 14.65 -0.33
N CYS A 110 3.53 13.52 -1.03
CA CYS A 110 4.69 12.74 -1.44
C CYS A 110 5.65 13.55 -2.31
N ALA A 111 5.15 14.26 -3.32
CA ALA A 111 5.97 15.08 -4.20
C ALA A 111 6.75 16.16 -3.43
N ALA A 112 6.13 16.82 -2.45
CA ALA A 112 6.77 17.86 -1.64
C ALA A 112 7.99 17.35 -0.85
N TYR A 113 8.03 16.06 -0.52
CA TYR A 113 9.12 15.42 0.22
C TYR A 113 9.97 14.48 -0.64
N ASN A 114 9.89 14.61 -1.98
CA ASN A 114 10.61 13.76 -2.95
C ASN A 114 10.33 12.25 -2.79
N LYS A 115 9.10 11.92 -2.40
CA LYS A 115 8.60 10.55 -2.23
C LYS A 115 7.61 10.21 -3.34
N THR A 116 7.33 8.92 -3.47
CA THR A 116 6.31 8.41 -4.38
C THR A 116 5.11 7.91 -3.58
N PHE A 117 3.98 7.70 -4.24
CA PHE A 117 2.83 7.06 -3.62
C PHE A 117 2.36 5.84 -4.42
N GLY A 118 1.48 5.07 -3.80
CA GLY A 118 0.91 3.85 -4.33
C GLY A 118 -0.59 3.86 -4.16
N ALA A 119 -1.30 3.09 -4.98
CA ALA A 119 -2.75 3.01 -4.94
C ALA A 119 -3.25 1.70 -5.57
N VAL A 120 -4.49 1.36 -5.24
CA VAL A 120 -5.26 0.36 -5.99
C VAL A 120 -6.04 1.07 -7.08
N SER A 121 -5.96 0.56 -8.30
CA SER A 121 -6.74 1.04 -9.43
C SER A 121 -7.71 -0.02 -9.92
N PHE A 122 -8.91 0.41 -10.31
CA PHE A 122 -9.99 -0.45 -10.79
C PHE A 122 -10.26 -0.30 -12.30
N ALA A 123 -9.53 0.58 -12.99
CA ALA A 123 -9.68 0.83 -14.41
C ALA A 123 -8.35 1.29 -15.05
N PRO A 124 -8.04 0.92 -16.30
CA PRO A 124 -6.82 1.33 -16.98
C PRO A 124 -6.59 2.85 -17.02
N GLU A 125 -7.65 3.62 -17.27
CA GLU A 125 -7.59 5.09 -17.35
C GLU A 125 -7.23 5.72 -15.99
N GLN A 126 -7.76 5.12 -14.91
CA GLN A 126 -7.43 5.55 -13.56
C GLN A 126 -5.96 5.22 -13.22
N ALA A 127 -5.47 4.03 -13.59
CA ALA A 127 -4.08 3.67 -13.40
C ALA A 127 -3.13 4.62 -14.15
N ALA A 128 -3.46 4.97 -15.41
CA ALA A 128 -2.71 5.95 -16.19
C ALA A 128 -2.69 7.33 -15.50
N SER A 129 -3.84 7.81 -15.03
CA SER A 129 -3.92 9.07 -14.29
C SER A 129 -3.09 9.05 -13.00
N PHE A 130 -3.05 7.93 -12.28
CA PHE A 130 -2.20 7.80 -11.09
C PHE A 130 -0.71 7.85 -11.43
N LEU A 131 -0.29 7.22 -12.53
CA LEU A 131 1.11 7.28 -12.99
C LEU A 131 1.56 8.71 -13.29
N GLU A 132 0.70 9.50 -13.97
CA GLU A 132 0.92 10.92 -14.26
C GLU A 132 1.06 11.75 -12.98
N GLN A 133 0.31 11.40 -11.94
CA GLN A 133 0.36 12.05 -10.62
C GLN A 133 1.57 11.62 -9.76
N GLY A 134 2.45 10.75 -10.27
CA GLY A 134 3.65 10.30 -9.53
C GLY A 134 3.47 8.98 -8.77
N CYS A 135 2.40 8.23 -9.03
CA CYS A 135 2.22 6.90 -8.45
C CYS A 135 3.26 5.93 -9.02
N ARG A 136 3.91 5.13 -8.17
CA ARG A 136 4.95 4.17 -8.58
C ARG A 136 4.72 2.75 -8.07
N LEU A 137 3.71 2.54 -7.23
CA LEU A 137 3.28 1.22 -6.78
C LEU A 137 1.77 1.08 -7.00
N ILE A 138 1.37 0.58 -8.18
CA ILE A 138 -0.03 0.43 -8.54
C ILE A 138 -0.43 -1.05 -8.44
N SER A 139 -1.43 -1.32 -7.62
CA SER A 139 -2.14 -2.60 -7.64
C SER A 139 -3.33 -2.50 -8.59
N ILE A 140 -3.29 -3.21 -9.71
CA ILE A 140 -4.33 -3.16 -10.76
C ILE A 140 -5.31 -4.34 -10.69
N THR A 141 -5.01 -5.36 -9.89
CA THR A 141 -5.84 -6.56 -9.71
C THR A 141 -5.36 -7.37 -8.49
N SER A 142 -6.10 -8.41 -8.14
CA SER A 142 -5.65 -9.49 -7.25
C SER A 142 -5.70 -10.85 -7.97
N ASP A 143 -5.00 -11.83 -7.41
CA ASP A 143 -5.07 -13.22 -7.85
C ASP A 143 -6.51 -13.76 -7.81
N VAL A 144 -7.26 -13.47 -6.74
CA VAL A 144 -8.66 -13.88 -6.58
C VAL A 144 -9.54 -13.29 -7.68
N HIS A 145 -9.45 -11.98 -7.94
CA HIS A 145 -10.25 -11.35 -9.01
C HIS A 145 -9.86 -11.89 -10.39
N THR A 146 -8.57 -12.05 -10.64
CA THR A 146 -8.06 -12.59 -11.91
C THR A 146 -8.56 -14.02 -12.13
N PHE A 147 -8.50 -14.86 -11.10
CA PHE A 147 -8.98 -16.24 -11.18
C PHE A 147 -10.50 -16.32 -11.31
N GLN A 148 -11.24 -15.50 -10.57
CA GLN A 148 -12.69 -15.39 -10.69
C GLN A 148 -13.10 -14.99 -12.12
N HIS A 149 -12.48 -13.96 -12.70
CA HIS A 149 -12.74 -13.56 -14.08
C HIS A 149 -12.46 -14.69 -15.07
N GLY A 150 -11.37 -15.44 -14.89
CA GLY A 150 -11.06 -16.62 -15.70
C GLY A 150 -12.12 -17.72 -15.59
N ILE A 151 -12.57 -18.05 -14.38
CA ILE A 151 -13.64 -19.03 -14.16
C ILE A 151 -14.94 -18.56 -14.80
N THR A 152 -15.34 -17.30 -14.59
CA THR A 152 -16.56 -16.74 -15.17
C THR A 152 -16.52 -16.82 -16.69
N ALA A 153 -15.41 -16.44 -17.32
CA ALA A 153 -15.26 -16.53 -18.78
C ALA A 153 -15.37 -17.98 -19.30
N VAL A 154 -14.85 -18.97 -18.55
CA VAL A 154 -15.02 -20.39 -18.89
C VAL A 154 -16.48 -20.81 -18.73
N LYS A 155 -17.15 -20.43 -17.64
CA LYS A 155 -18.56 -20.75 -17.42
C LYS A 155 -19.45 -20.16 -18.49
N ASP A 156 -19.23 -18.91 -18.89
CA ASP A 156 -19.98 -18.26 -19.96
C ASP A 156 -19.81 -18.99 -21.30
N LYS A 157 -18.57 -19.43 -21.60
CA LYS A 157 -18.28 -20.19 -22.82
C LYS A 157 -18.98 -21.55 -22.86
N PHE A 158 -19.14 -22.21 -21.71
CA PHE A 158 -19.79 -23.51 -21.57
C PHE A 158 -21.14 -23.41 -20.85
N HIS A 159 -21.87 -22.29 -21.02
CA HIS A 159 -23.06 -21.98 -20.24
C HIS A 159 -24.11 -23.09 -20.24
N GLU A 160 -24.27 -23.83 -21.35
CA GLU A 160 -25.17 -25.00 -21.44
C GLU A 160 -24.86 -26.08 -20.39
N LEU A 161 -23.57 -26.32 -20.08
CA LEU A 161 -23.16 -27.30 -19.05
C LEU A 161 -23.42 -26.80 -17.62
N PHE A 162 -23.61 -25.49 -17.44
CA PHE A 162 -23.79 -24.85 -16.14
C PHE A 162 -25.21 -24.33 -15.89
N ALA A 163 -26.08 -24.35 -16.91
CA ALA A 163 -27.46 -23.84 -16.82
C ALA A 163 -28.38 -24.72 -15.95
N ASP A 164 -28.09 -26.01 -15.82
CA ASP A 164 -28.98 -26.99 -15.15
C ASP A 164 -28.72 -27.19 -13.64
N GLN A 165 -27.73 -26.51 -13.05
CA GLN A 165 -27.41 -26.68 -11.63
C GLN A 165 -28.22 -25.80 -10.66
N GLN A 166 -29.29 -25.13 -11.13
CA GLN A 166 -30.17 -24.29 -10.31
C GLN A 166 -31.48 -24.98 -9.87
N MET A 167 -31.65 -26.28 -10.12
CA MET A 167 -32.77 -27.10 -9.64
C MET A 167 -32.36 -28.17 -8.60
N CYS A 168 -31.72 -27.76 -7.51
CA CYS A 168 -31.74 -28.54 -6.27
C CYS A 168 -31.65 -27.63 -5.04
#